data_AF-A0A316TL12-F1
#
_entry.id   AF-A0A316TL12-F1
#
_cell.length_a   1.000
_cell.length_b   1.000
_cell.length_c   1.000
_cell.angle_alpha   90.00
_cell.angle_beta   90.00
_cell.angle_gamma   90.00
#
_symmetry.space_group_name_H-M   'P 1'
#
loop_
_entity.id
_entity.type
_entity.pdbx_description
1 polymer ?
#
loop_
_entity_poly.entity_id
_entity_poly.type
_entity_poly.pdbx_seq_one_letter_code
_entity_poly.pdbx_strand_id
1 'polypeptide(L)'
;MASGRSGNARPVRLRNGEHGYGAVTKALHWLTVLAFALQFVVGYTMETDGDVPKVECDPAGEDRGGGDTSDAEDDRLDRVEDRCEARQDAREDRADDTLGAAWDDLWAGDLPAQGVSLPEAHVLLGLLILLLGAARVGWRRTTPLPPWDPRLTPLDQRIVHATELALLTLMFAVPASGLLLVAVDDGPVAVHVAAHICFFVALGAHLAMVLGRRLLPRMLPRMLPGGRSGAEVSRAAGP
;
A
#
# COMPACT_ATOMS: atom_id res chain seq x y z
N MET A 1 57.56 -0.30 5.67
CA MET A 1 56.23 -0.11 6.31
C MET A 1 55.34 0.68 5.35
N ALA A 2 54.02 0.54 5.49
CA ALA A 2 52.93 1.07 4.64
C ALA A 2 52.52 0.23 3.42
N SER A 3 51.89 -0.92 3.69
CA SER A 3 51.01 -1.61 2.75
C SER A 3 49.61 -0.96 2.84
N GLY A 4 49.30 -0.04 1.92
CA GLY A 4 47.96 0.53 1.77
C GLY A 4 46.97 -0.52 1.28
N ARG A 5 46.04 -0.95 2.14
CA ARG A 5 44.87 -1.74 1.71
C ARG A 5 43.91 -0.79 1.01
N SER A 6 43.90 -0.79 -0.32
CA SER A 6 42.75 -0.26 -1.07
C SER A 6 41.56 -1.17 -0.79
N GLY A 7 40.62 -0.68 0.02
CA GLY A 7 39.33 -1.31 0.22
C GLY A 7 38.60 -1.34 -1.11
N ASN A 8 38.66 -2.47 -1.81
CA ASN A 8 37.98 -2.69 -3.08
C ASN A 8 36.46 -2.82 -2.80
N ALA A 9 35.79 -1.69 -2.60
CA ALA A 9 34.34 -1.63 -2.69
C ALA A 9 33.97 -2.05 -4.12
N ARG A 10 33.43 -3.26 -4.28
CA ARG A 10 32.98 -3.73 -5.59
C ARG A 10 31.93 -2.73 -6.10
N PRO A 11 32.07 -2.22 -7.34
CA PRO A 11 31.17 -1.20 -7.86
C PRO A 11 29.72 -1.71 -7.83
N VAL A 12 28.83 -0.92 -7.23
CA VAL A 12 27.39 -1.20 -7.22
C VAL A 12 26.89 -1.13 -8.66
N ARG A 13 26.38 -2.26 -9.18
CA ARG A 13 25.82 -2.31 -10.54
C ARG A 13 24.37 -1.86 -10.50
N LEU A 14 24.09 -0.71 -11.12
CA LEU A 14 22.76 -0.09 -11.10
C LEU A 14 21.77 -0.82 -12.02
N ARG A 15 22.21 -1.25 -13.20
CA ARG A 15 21.38 -1.91 -14.23
C ARG A 15 21.52 -3.43 -14.22
N ASN A 16 20.53 -4.10 -14.80
CA ASN A 16 20.54 -5.55 -15.04
C ASN A 16 21.65 -5.95 -16.02
N GLY A 17 22.08 -7.20 -15.92
CA GLY A 17 23.01 -7.81 -16.88
C GLY A 17 23.04 -9.32 -16.74
N GLU A 18 24.01 -9.96 -17.39
CA GLU A 18 24.19 -11.42 -17.40
C GLU A 18 24.35 -12.01 -15.99
N HIS A 19 24.92 -11.23 -15.08
CA HIS A 19 25.13 -11.56 -13.67
C HIS A 19 23.89 -11.45 -12.78
N GLY A 20 22.73 -11.05 -13.34
CA GLY A 20 21.47 -10.92 -12.60
C GLY A 20 20.96 -9.48 -12.48
N TYR A 21 20.00 -9.30 -11.56
CA TYR A 21 19.31 -8.02 -11.34
C TYR A 21 20.22 -6.93 -10.76
N GLY A 22 20.10 -5.72 -11.30
CA GLY A 22 20.79 -4.52 -10.82
C GLY A 22 20.20 -3.96 -9.53
N ALA A 23 20.93 -3.06 -8.88
CA ALA A 23 20.52 -2.44 -7.61
C ALA A 23 19.19 -1.69 -7.71
N VAL A 24 18.93 -0.99 -8.82
CA VAL A 24 17.68 -0.23 -9.01
C VAL A 24 16.47 -1.17 -9.10
N THR A 25 16.58 -2.25 -9.89
CA THR A 25 15.49 -3.23 -9.99
C THR A 25 15.18 -3.88 -8.65
N LYS A 26 16.19 -4.19 -7.85
CA LYS A 26 16.01 -4.73 -6.51
C LYS A 26 15.37 -3.71 -5.57
N ALA A 27 15.85 -2.46 -5.58
CA ALA A 27 15.32 -1.41 -4.74
C ALA A 27 13.83 -1.17 -5.06
N LEU A 28 13.49 -0.95 -6.34
CA LEU A 28 12.10 -0.83 -6.76
C LEU A 28 11.26 -2.05 -6.38
N HIS A 29 11.82 -3.26 -6.48
CA HIS A 29 11.13 -4.47 -6.06
C HIS A 29 10.76 -4.45 -4.58
N TRP A 30 11.75 -4.25 -3.71
CA TRP A 30 11.54 -4.29 -2.26
C TRP A 30 10.77 -3.09 -1.73
N LEU A 31 10.89 -1.91 -2.35
CA LEU A 31 10.03 -0.77 -2.05
C LEU A 31 8.56 -1.09 -2.36
N THR A 32 8.27 -1.71 -3.50
CA THR A 32 6.90 -2.17 -3.81
C THR A 32 6.41 -3.21 -2.80
N VAL A 33 7.26 -4.17 -2.41
CA VAL A 33 6.88 -5.18 -1.39
C VAL A 33 6.56 -4.51 -0.05
N LEU A 34 7.41 -3.57 0.39
CA LEU A 34 7.17 -2.82 1.62
C LEU A 34 5.88 -2.00 1.53
N ALA A 35 5.66 -1.30 0.42
CA ALA A 35 4.44 -0.50 0.22
C ALA A 35 3.18 -1.39 0.26
N PHE A 36 3.18 -2.55 -0.41
CA PHE A 36 2.05 -3.49 -0.33
C PHE A 36 1.86 -4.08 1.07
N ALA A 37 2.94 -4.37 1.80
CA ALA A 37 2.84 -4.86 3.17
C ALA A 37 2.20 -3.80 4.09
N LEU A 38 2.62 -2.54 3.96
CA LEU A 38 2.02 -1.42 4.69
C LEU A 38 0.57 -1.19 4.28
N GLN A 39 0.27 -1.18 2.97
CA GLN A 39 -1.10 -1.07 2.45
C GLN A 39 -2.01 -2.14 3.05
N PHE A 40 -1.53 -3.39 3.10
CA PHE A 40 -2.29 -4.50 3.64
C PHE A 40 -2.56 -4.34 5.13
N VAL A 41 -1.55 -3.94 5.91
CA VAL A 41 -1.73 -3.69 7.36
C VAL A 41 -2.72 -2.56 7.57
N VAL A 42 -2.51 -1.41 6.94
CA VAL A 42 -3.39 -0.23 7.07
C VAL A 42 -4.81 -0.59 6.64
N GLY A 43 -4.98 -1.24 5.48
CA GLY A 43 -6.30 -1.66 4.98
C GLY A 43 -7.00 -2.70 5.84
N TYR A 44 -6.26 -3.54 6.57
CA TYR A 44 -6.83 -4.54 7.47
C TYR A 44 -7.18 -3.96 8.84
N THR A 45 -6.48 -2.90 9.27
CA THR A 45 -6.68 -2.27 10.59
C THR A 45 -7.55 -1.02 10.53
N MET A 46 -7.81 -0.47 9.35
CA MET A 46 -8.66 0.70 9.20
C MET A 46 -10.13 0.31 9.35
N GLU A 47 -10.87 1.13 10.08
CA GLU A 47 -12.33 1.12 10.09
C GLU A 47 -12.81 2.08 9.01
N THR A 48 -13.84 1.69 8.25
CA THR A 48 -14.40 2.52 7.17
C THR A 48 -15.47 3.47 7.69
N ASP A 49 -16.11 3.11 8.80
CA ASP A 49 -17.25 3.79 9.38
C ASP A 49 -16.81 4.27 10.78
N GLY A 50 -16.92 5.57 11.04
CA GLY A 50 -16.56 6.14 12.34
C GLY A 50 -17.75 6.13 13.29
N ASP A 51 -17.59 5.55 14.49
CA ASP A 51 -18.61 5.65 15.54
C ASP A 51 -18.70 7.10 16.06
N VAL A 52 -19.74 7.84 15.66
CA VAL A 52 -20.05 9.17 16.20
C VAL A 52 -20.96 9.02 17.43
N PRO A 53 -20.55 9.53 18.61
CA PRO A 53 -21.43 9.56 19.77
C PRO A 53 -22.69 10.39 19.47
N LYS A 54 -23.85 9.74 19.52
CA LYS A 54 -25.14 10.41 19.36
C LYS A 54 -25.37 11.41 20.49
N VAL A 55 -25.81 12.60 20.13
CA VAL A 55 -26.19 13.63 21.11
C VAL A 55 -27.70 13.56 21.27
N GLU A 56 -28.18 13.66 22.50
CA GLU A 56 -29.61 13.81 22.75
C GLU A 56 -30.00 15.23 22.31
N CYS A 57 -30.75 15.33 21.22
CA CYS A 57 -31.11 16.61 20.60
C CYS A 57 -32.41 17.21 21.16
N ASP A 58 -32.76 16.90 22.39
CA ASP A 58 -33.96 17.38 23.09
C ASP A 58 -33.70 18.74 23.80
N PRO A 59 -34.29 19.86 23.33
CA PRO A 59 -34.19 21.13 24.02
C PRO A 59 -35.08 21.16 25.27
N ALA A 60 -34.50 21.54 26.41
CA ALA A 60 -35.21 21.68 27.69
C ALA A 60 -36.56 22.42 27.56
N GLY A 61 -37.66 21.67 27.71
CA GLY A 61 -39.02 22.18 27.54
C GLY A 61 -39.83 21.48 26.45
N GLU A 62 -39.19 20.70 25.57
CA GLU A 62 -39.82 19.88 24.54
C GLU A 62 -40.86 18.91 25.13
N ASP A 63 -40.60 18.33 26.31
CA ASP A 63 -41.55 17.50 27.07
C ASP A 63 -42.92 18.14 27.32
N ARG A 64 -43.03 19.47 27.19
CA ARG A 64 -44.27 20.24 27.38
C ARG A 64 -44.97 20.60 26.07
N GLY A 65 -44.31 20.36 24.94
CA GLY A 65 -44.79 20.61 23.58
C GLY A 65 -46.09 19.87 23.29
N GLY A 66 -47.03 20.54 22.62
CA GLY A 66 -48.34 19.98 22.27
C GLY A 66 -49.39 19.97 23.40
N GLY A 67 -49.08 20.50 24.58
CA GLY A 67 -50.01 20.56 25.71
C GLY A 67 -50.15 21.95 26.35
N ASP A 68 -49.06 22.49 26.91
CA ASP A 68 -49.06 23.69 27.78
C ASP A 68 -48.31 24.90 27.17
N THR A 69 -47.70 24.73 26.00
CA THR A 69 -46.90 25.73 25.29
C THR A 69 -47.72 26.44 24.22
N SER A 70 -47.28 27.64 23.83
CA SER A 70 -47.87 28.36 22.70
C SER A 70 -47.27 27.88 21.37
N ASP A 71 -48.01 27.95 20.27
CA ASP A 71 -47.51 27.61 18.92
C ASP A 71 -46.16 28.28 18.60
N ALA A 72 -45.97 29.54 19.02
CA ALA A 72 -44.73 30.28 18.78
C ALA A 72 -43.53 29.78 19.61
N GLU A 73 -43.81 29.15 20.76
CA GLU A 73 -42.81 28.52 21.64
C GLU A 73 -42.42 27.14 21.12
N ASP A 74 -43.40 26.32 20.70
CA ASP A 74 -43.16 25.02 20.05
C ASP A 74 -42.32 25.22 18.78
N ASP A 75 -42.73 26.13 17.89
CA ASP A 75 -41.96 26.55 16.72
C ASP A 75 -40.50 26.92 17.04
N ARG A 76 -40.25 27.49 18.22
CA ARG A 76 -38.89 27.87 18.65
C ARG A 76 -38.11 26.65 19.13
N LEU A 77 -38.75 25.71 19.82
CA LEU A 77 -38.14 24.46 20.29
C LEU A 77 -37.80 23.56 19.10
N ASP A 78 -38.72 23.36 18.16
CA ASP A 78 -38.51 22.59 16.91
C ASP A 78 -37.29 23.13 16.14
N ARG A 79 -37.21 24.45 15.97
CA ARG A 79 -36.06 25.06 15.29
C ARG A 79 -34.73 24.84 16.02
N VAL A 80 -34.74 24.63 17.34
CA VAL A 80 -33.52 24.33 18.11
C VAL A 80 -33.12 22.87 17.91
N GLU A 81 -34.07 21.95 18.01
CA GLU A 81 -33.92 20.52 17.76
C GLU A 81 -33.42 20.26 16.33
N ASP A 82 -34.10 20.79 15.30
CA ASP A 82 -33.70 20.69 13.89
C ASP A 82 -32.24 21.11 13.66
N ARG A 83 -31.79 22.17 14.35
CA ARG A 83 -30.40 22.65 14.25
C ARG A 83 -29.42 21.76 15.00
N CYS A 84 -29.85 21.04 16.02
CA CYS A 84 -29.04 20.03 16.69
C CYS A 84 -28.91 18.81 15.79
N GLU A 85 -30.03 18.26 15.33
CA GLU A 85 -30.09 17.09 14.45
C GLU A 85 -29.28 17.33 13.17
N ALA A 86 -29.49 18.45 12.47
CA ALA A 86 -28.72 18.78 11.27
C ALA A 86 -27.20 18.88 11.50
N ARG A 87 -26.75 19.23 12.72
CA ARG A 87 -25.32 19.22 13.06
C ARG A 87 -24.82 17.82 13.39
N GLN A 88 -25.66 16.98 13.98
CA GLN A 88 -25.35 15.59 14.24
C GLN A 88 -25.30 14.80 12.93
N ASP A 89 -26.30 14.93 12.07
CA ASP A 89 -26.33 14.32 10.74
C ASP A 89 -25.08 14.70 9.95
N ALA A 90 -24.71 15.99 9.92
CA ALA A 90 -23.49 16.40 9.24
C ALA A 90 -22.21 15.81 9.86
N ARG A 91 -22.21 15.42 11.14
CA ARG A 91 -21.07 14.72 11.77
C ARG A 91 -21.09 13.23 11.44
N GLU A 92 -22.25 12.61 11.48
CA GLU A 92 -22.47 11.20 11.10
C GLU A 92 -22.09 11.00 9.63
N ASP A 93 -22.58 11.84 8.71
CA ASP A 93 -22.25 11.80 7.28
C ASP A 93 -20.73 11.89 7.02
N ARG A 94 -20.02 12.74 7.77
CA ARG A 94 -18.54 12.86 7.64
C ARG A 94 -17.79 11.66 8.20
N ALA A 95 -18.37 10.96 9.16
CA ALA A 95 -17.76 9.80 9.79
C ALA A 95 -18.06 8.51 9.04
N ASP A 96 -19.22 8.41 8.38
CA ASP A 96 -19.59 7.25 7.56
C ASP A 96 -18.79 7.21 6.24
N ASP A 97 -18.35 8.36 5.72
CA ASP A 97 -17.50 8.44 4.52
C ASP A 97 -16.07 8.96 4.83
N THR A 98 -15.39 8.26 5.74
CA THR A 98 -14.00 8.60 6.10
C THR A 98 -13.04 8.60 4.90
N LEU A 99 -13.29 7.74 3.91
CA LEU A 99 -12.48 7.60 2.71
C LEU A 99 -12.72 8.73 1.70
N GLY A 100 -13.98 9.13 1.49
CA GLY A 100 -14.34 10.29 0.66
C GLY A 100 -13.82 11.59 1.25
N ALA A 101 -13.99 11.81 2.57
CA ALA A 101 -13.43 12.98 3.25
C ALA A 101 -11.91 13.08 3.10
N ALA A 102 -11.19 11.95 3.27
CA ALA A 102 -9.75 11.90 3.05
C ALA A 102 -9.35 12.25 1.61
N TRP A 103 -10.15 11.84 0.62
CA TRP A 103 -9.92 12.13 -0.80
C TRP A 103 -10.14 13.61 -1.13
N ASP A 104 -11.20 14.21 -0.60
CA ASP A 104 -11.49 15.63 -0.78
C ASP A 104 -10.41 16.52 -0.14
N ASP A 105 -9.98 16.21 1.08
CA ASP A 105 -8.89 16.93 1.78
C ASP A 105 -7.55 16.83 1.03
N LEU A 106 -7.24 15.65 0.47
CA LEU A 106 -6.08 15.43 -0.40
C LEU A 106 -6.10 16.37 -1.62
N TRP A 107 -7.26 16.55 -2.25
CA TRP A 107 -7.41 17.36 -3.45
C TRP A 107 -7.55 18.87 -3.14
N ALA A 108 -8.11 19.20 -1.98
CA ALA A 108 -8.17 20.56 -1.45
C ALA A 108 -6.78 21.06 -1.00
N GLY A 109 -5.85 20.14 -0.72
CA GLY A 109 -4.45 20.44 -0.40
C GLY A 109 -4.18 20.68 1.09
N ASP A 110 -5.02 20.14 1.97
CA ASP A 110 -5.01 20.42 3.42
C ASP A 110 -4.19 19.39 4.27
N LEU A 111 -3.29 18.63 3.64
CA LEU A 111 -2.50 17.54 4.26
C LEU A 111 -1.47 17.99 5.31
N PRO A 112 -1.32 17.30 6.45
CA PRO A 112 -2.13 17.66 7.61
C PRO A 112 -1.33 18.48 8.63
N ALA A 113 -1.97 19.53 9.14
CA ALA A 113 -1.56 20.23 10.35
C ALA A 113 -1.78 19.41 11.64
N GLN A 114 -2.33 18.18 11.55
CA GLN A 114 -2.87 17.40 12.69
C GLN A 114 -2.43 15.91 12.75
N GLY A 115 -1.75 15.38 11.72
CA GLY A 115 -1.38 13.96 11.59
C GLY A 115 -2.17 13.23 10.49
N VAL A 116 -1.66 12.09 10.01
CA VAL A 116 -2.26 11.31 8.90
C VAL A 116 -3.17 10.22 9.49
N SER A 117 -4.45 10.19 9.09
CA SER A 117 -5.39 9.14 9.52
C SER A 117 -5.14 7.80 8.80
N LEU A 118 -5.68 6.68 9.30
CA LEU A 118 -5.53 5.37 8.64
C LEU A 118 -6.16 5.31 7.24
N PRO A 119 -7.40 5.81 7.01
CA PRO A 119 -7.98 5.89 5.67
C PRO A 119 -7.16 6.76 4.71
N GLU A 120 -6.70 7.93 5.14
CA GLU A 120 -5.78 8.77 4.35
C GLU A 120 -4.49 8.04 3.99
N ALA A 121 -3.87 7.37 4.98
CA ALA A 121 -2.68 6.57 4.74
C ALA A 121 -2.93 5.46 3.72
N HIS A 122 -4.11 4.84 3.72
CA HIS A 122 -4.49 3.82 2.74
C HIS A 122 -4.55 4.39 1.32
N VAL A 123 -5.17 5.56 1.14
CA VAL A 123 -5.25 6.23 -0.17
C VAL A 123 -3.86 6.67 -0.64
N LEU A 124 -3.08 7.31 0.24
CA LEU A 124 -1.72 7.78 -0.07
C LEU A 124 -0.76 6.64 -0.42
N LEU A 125 -0.81 5.53 0.32
CA LEU A 125 -0.03 4.33 -0.01
C LEU A 125 -0.49 3.71 -1.33
N GLY A 126 -1.80 3.72 -1.64
CA GLY A 126 -2.33 3.31 -2.94
C GLY A 126 -1.76 4.13 -4.10
N LEU A 127 -1.74 5.46 -3.96
CA LEU A 127 -1.11 6.38 -4.93
C LEU A 127 0.40 6.13 -5.06
N LEU A 128 1.09 5.93 -3.94
CA LEU A 128 2.51 5.56 -3.94
C LEU A 128 2.77 4.24 -4.69
N ILE A 129 1.91 3.23 -4.51
CA ILE A 129 2.00 1.95 -5.23
C ILE A 129 1.83 2.17 -6.73
N LEU A 130 0.89 3.01 -7.17
CA LEU A 130 0.73 3.37 -8.58
C LEU A 130 1.99 4.04 -9.15
N LEU A 131 2.59 4.97 -8.42
CA LEU A 131 3.83 5.65 -8.81
C LEU A 131 5.01 4.67 -8.90
N LEU A 132 5.20 3.83 -7.87
CA LEU A 132 6.22 2.78 -7.87
C LEU A 132 5.99 1.80 -9.02
N GLY A 133 4.73 1.48 -9.33
CA GLY A 133 4.35 0.63 -10.43
C GLY A 133 4.72 1.22 -11.78
N ALA A 134 4.39 2.50 -12.01
CA ALA A 134 4.78 3.23 -13.21
C ALA A 134 6.30 3.29 -13.35
N ALA A 135 7.02 3.59 -12.26
CA ALA A 135 8.48 3.59 -12.22
C ALA A 135 9.07 2.22 -12.57
N ARG A 136 8.47 1.13 -12.08
CA ARG A 136 8.89 -0.24 -12.39
C ARG A 136 8.67 -0.60 -13.85
N VAL A 137 7.51 -0.27 -14.41
CA VAL A 137 7.22 -0.51 -15.83
C VAL A 137 8.15 0.33 -16.71
N GLY A 138 8.36 1.60 -16.37
CA GLY A 138 9.30 2.49 -17.06
C GLY A 138 10.74 1.97 -17.01
N TRP A 139 11.20 1.53 -15.84
CA TRP A 139 12.53 0.94 -15.68
C TRP A 139 12.68 -0.37 -16.47
N ARG A 140 11.65 -1.23 -16.46
CA ARG A 140 11.63 -2.48 -17.23
C ARG A 140 11.70 -2.24 -18.73
N ARG A 141 11.15 -1.14 -19.24
CA ARG A 141 11.27 -0.77 -20.66
C ARG A 141 12.68 -0.34 -21.06
N THR A 142 13.51 0.08 -20.11
CA THR A 142 14.87 0.61 -20.38
C THR A 142 15.99 -0.34 -19.97
N THR A 143 15.68 -1.47 -19.34
CA THR A 143 16.68 -2.46 -18.91
C THR A 143 16.29 -3.86 -19.35
N PRO A 144 17.21 -4.62 -20.01
CA PRO A 144 16.93 -6.00 -20.37
C PRO A 144 16.77 -6.87 -19.11
N LEU A 145 15.97 -7.92 -19.22
CA LEU A 145 15.86 -8.91 -18.16
C LEU A 145 17.12 -9.79 -18.12
N PRO A 146 17.59 -10.18 -16.92
CA PRO A 146 18.64 -11.18 -16.81
C PRO A 146 18.22 -12.52 -17.46
N PRO A 147 19.17 -13.37 -17.86
CA PRO A 147 18.86 -14.69 -18.39
C PRO A 147 18.08 -15.54 -17.37
N TRP A 148 17.26 -16.45 -17.88
CA TRP A 148 16.52 -17.43 -17.07
C TRP A 148 17.47 -18.24 -16.19
N ASP A 149 17.01 -18.58 -14.99
CA ASP A 149 17.80 -19.42 -14.09
C ASP A 149 17.82 -20.88 -14.60
N PRO A 150 18.98 -21.55 -14.62
CA PRO A 150 19.09 -22.93 -15.12
C PRO A 150 18.20 -23.95 -14.38
N ARG A 151 17.71 -23.60 -13.18
CA ARG A 151 16.81 -24.45 -12.39
C ARG A 151 15.36 -24.46 -12.89
N LEU A 152 15.01 -23.57 -13.82
CA LEU A 152 13.63 -23.40 -14.27
C LEU A 152 13.34 -24.29 -15.48
N THR A 153 12.36 -25.17 -15.33
CA THR A 153 11.76 -25.91 -16.45
C THR A 153 10.95 -24.97 -17.35
N PRO A 154 10.57 -25.38 -18.58
CA PRO A 154 9.72 -24.57 -19.45
C PRO A 154 8.36 -24.21 -18.82
N LEU A 155 7.81 -25.11 -17.99
CA LEU A 155 6.57 -24.83 -17.25
C LEU A 155 6.80 -23.77 -16.17
N ASP A 156 7.90 -23.87 -15.42
CA ASP A 156 8.26 -22.87 -14.40
C ASP A 156 8.41 -21.48 -15.03
N GLN A 157 9.02 -21.38 -16.21
CA GLN A 157 9.18 -20.12 -16.93
C GLN A 157 7.83 -19.51 -17.31
N ARG A 158 6.88 -20.32 -17.77
CA ARG A 158 5.51 -19.86 -18.08
C ARG A 158 4.80 -19.35 -16.83
N ILE A 159 4.88 -20.08 -15.72
CA ILE A 159 4.26 -19.67 -14.46
C ILE A 159 4.89 -18.37 -13.94
N VAL A 160 6.22 -18.26 -13.94
CA VAL A 160 6.92 -17.05 -13.53
C VAL A 160 6.52 -15.87 -14.41
N HIS A 161 6.46 -16.05 -15.72
CA HIS A 161 6.07 -14.98 -16.63
C HIS A 161 4.60 -14.57 -16.44
N ALA A 162 3.69 -15.53 -16.33
CA ALA A 162 2.27 -15.27 -16.10
C ALA A 162 2.03 -14.56 -14.77
N THR A 163 2.69 -15.00 -13.69
CA THR A 163 2.59 -14.35 -12.37
C THR A 163 3.23 -12.96 -12.36
N GLU A 164 4.36 -12.74 -13.05
CA GLU A 164 4.94 -11.40 -13.23
C GLU A 164 3.96 -10.46 -13.92
N LEU A 165 3.34 -10.91 -15.02
CA LEU A 165 2.38 -10.11 -15.77
C LEU A 165 1.12 -9.82 -14.94
N ALA A 166 0.57 -10.84 -14.27
CA ALA A 166 -0.59 -10.69 -13.40
C ALA A 166 -0.31 -9.68 -12.28
N LEU A 167 0.79 -9.83 -11.54
CA LEU A 167 1.14 -8.91 -10.44
C LEU A 167 1.42 -7.49 -10.94
N LEU A 168 2.08 -7.33 -12.09
CA LEU A 168 2.30 -6.00 -12.68
C LEU A 168 0.99 -5.33 -13.08
N THR A 169 0.02 -6.07 -13.62
CA THR A 169 -1.29 -5.54 -13.98
C THR A 169 -2.12 -5.22 -12.74
N LEU A 170 -2.17 -6.15 -11.78
CA LEU A 170 -2.98 -6.02 -10.57
C LEU A 170 -2.47 -4.91 -9.64
N MET A 171 -1.18 -4.59 -9.70
CA MET A 171 -0.60 -3.43 -9.03
C MET A 171 -1.21 -2.09 -9.47
N PHE A 172 -1.80 -2.01 -10.67
CA PHE A 172 -2.59 -0.86 -11.10
C PHE A 172 -4.09 -1.08 -10.90
N ALA A 173 -4.59 -2.28 -11.20
CA ALA A 173 -6.02 -2.56 -11.12
C ALA A 173 -6.58 -2.45 -9.69
N VAL A 174 -5.83 -2.91 -8.67
CA VAL A 174 -6.28 -2.84 -7.28
C VAL A 174 -6.41 -1.39 -6.79
N PRO A 175 -5.38 -0.51 -6.87
CA PRO A 175 -5.55 0.88 -6.45
C PRO A 175 -6.53 1.66 -7.34
N ALA A 176 -6.55 1.42 -8.64
CA ALA A 176 -7.49 2.11 -9.55
C ALA A 176 -8.95 1.75 -9.25
N SER A 177 -9.24 0.49 -8.91
CA SER A 177 -10.58 0.09 -8.48
C SER A 177 -10.95 0.69 -7.13
N GLY A 178 -10.01 0.84 -6.19
CA GLY A 178 -10.25 1.52 -4.92
C GLY A 178 -10.55 3.00 -5.13
N LEU A 179 -9.81 3.66 -6.01
CA LEU A 179 -10.07 5.05 -6.37
C LEU A 179 -11.45 5.23 -7.02
N LEU A 180 -11.88 4.26 -7.83
CA LEU A 180 -13.22 4.28 -8.42
C LEU A 180 -14.33 4.16 -7.37
N LEU A 181 -14.11 3.41 -6.27
CA LEU A 181 -15.08 3.33 -5.17
C LEU A 181 -15.27 4.67 -4.46
N VAL A 182 -14.19 5.43 -4.31
CA VAL A 182 -14.22 6.74 -3.64
C VAL A 182 -14.74 7.85 -4.56
N ALA A 183 -14.53 7.73 -5.87
CA ALA A 183 -14.89 8.76 -6.83
C ALA A 183 -16.33 8.68 -7.36
N VAL A 184 -17.04 7.58 -7.12
CA VAL A 184 -18.37 7.32 -7.71
C VAL A 184 -19.29 6.72 -6.65
N ASP A 185 -20.41 7.40 -6.39
CA ASP A 185 -21.50 6.88 -5.55
C ASP A 185 -21.99 5.51 -6.08
N ASP A 186 -22.21 4.55 -5.18
CA ASP A 186 -22.53 3.15 -5.50
C ASP A 186 -21.43 2.40 -6.29
N GLY A 187 -20.17 2.80 -6.12
CA GLY A 187 -19.01 2.15 -6.74
C GLY A 187 -19.00 0.62 -6.54
N PRO A 188 -18.58 -0.18 -7.53
CA PRO A 188 -18.75 -1.63 -7.50
C PRO A 188 -17.76 -2.30 -6.53
N VAL A 189 -18.10 -2.38 -5.25
CA VAL A 189 -17.28 -3.01 -4.18
C VAL A 189 -16.82 -4.41 -4.58
N ALA A 190 -17.70 -5.17 -5.25
CA ALA A 190 -17.38 -6.51 -5.76
C ALA A 190 -16.17 -6.53 -6.70
N VAL A 191 -15.96 -5.50 -7.52
CA VAL A 191 -14.81 -5.40 -8.44
C VAL A 191 -13.51 -5.21 -7.65
N HIS A 192 -13.53 -4.34 -6.64
CA HIS A 192 -12.36 -4.09 -5.80
C HIS A 192 -11.98 -5.32 -4.96
N VAL A 193 -12.98 -6.01 -4.40
CA VAL A 193 -12.79 -7.30 -3.70
C VAL A 193 -12.25 -8.36 -4.65
N ALA A 194 -12.82 -8.50 -5.85
CA ALA A 194 -12.33 -9.45 -6.85
C ALA A 194 -10.88 -9.17 -7.25
N ALA A 195 -10.51 -7.91 -7.46
CA ALA A 195 -9.14 -7.50 -7.76
C ALA A 195 -8.17 -7.92 -6.65
N HIS A 196 -8.55 -7.75 -5.38
CA HIS A 196 -7.76 -8.22 -4.23
C HIS A 196 -7.58 -9.73 -4.21
N ILE A 197 -8.67 -10.50 -4.42
CA ILE A 197 -8.60 -11.97 -4.47
C ILE A 197 -7.62 -12.41 -5.58
N CYS A 198 -7.74 -11.84 -6.78
CA CYS A 198 -6.82 -12.11 -7.87
C CYS A 198 -5.37 -11.76 -7.50
N PHE A 199 -5.15 -10.63 -6.84
CA PHE A 199 -3.82 -10.20 -6.39
C PHE A 199 -3.21 -11.19 -5.40
N PHE A 200 -3.94 -11.60 -4.37
CA PHE A 200 -3.42 -12.54 -3.37
C PHE A 200 -3.16 -13.94 -3.94
N VAL A 201 -4.00 -14.41 -4.86
CA VAL A 201 -3.76 -15.67 -5.58
C VAL A 201 -2.47 -15.58 -6.41
N ALA A 202 -2.29 -14.50 -7.18
CA ALA A 202 -1.09 -14.28 -7.98
C ALA A 202 0.17 -14.13 -7.09
N LEU A 203 0.04 -13.44 -5.95
CA LEU A 203 1.11 -13.28 -4.97
C LEU A 203 1.49 -14.62 -4.34
N GLY A 204 0.51 -15.42 -3.94
CA GLY A 204 0.73 -16.77 -3.41
C GLY A 204 1.48 -17.65 -4.41
N ALA A 205 1.07 -17.65 -5.68
CA ALA A 205 1.75 -18.37 -6.75
C ALA A 205 3.19 -17.86 -6.96
N HIS A 206 3.41 -16.54 -6.94
CA HIS A 206 4.73 -15.94 -7.03
C HIS A 206 5.65 -16.38 -5.88
N LEU A 207 5.17 -16.30 -4.64
CA LEU A 207 5.93 -16.71 -3.46
C LEU A 207 6.23 -18.21 -3.48
N ALA A 208 5.26 -19.05 -3.85
CA ALA A 208 5.46 -20.50 -3.98
C ALA A 208 6.56 -20.82 -5.01
N MET A 209 6.58 -20.13 -6.15
CA MET A 209 7.63 -20.29 -7.16
C MET A 209 9.00 -19.83 -6.66
N VAL A 210 9.08 -18.65 -6.04
CA VAL A 210 10.34 -18.07 -5.55
C VAL A 210 10.95 -18.93 -4.45
N LEU A 211 10.14 -19.41 -3.51
CA LEU A 211 10.57 -20.26 -2.40
C LEU A 211 10.86 -21.68 -2.89
N GLY A 212 9.95 -22.30 -3.65
CA GLY A 212 10.07 -23.67 -4.14
C GLY A 212 11.26 -23.88 -5.07
N ARG A 213 11.58 -22.89 -5.92
CA ARG A 213 12.76 -22.93 -6.81
C ARG A 213 14.00 -22.24 -6.24
N ARG A 214 13.96 -21.80 -4.97
CA ARG A 214 15.05 -21.13 -4.24
C ARG A 214 15.65 -19.94 -5.01
N LEU A 215 14.77 -19.11 -5.59
CA LEU A 215 15.14 -17.94 -6.38
C LEU A 215 15.41 -16.68 -5.53
N LEU A 216 14.98 -16.70 -4.26
CA LEU A 216 15.10 -15.57 -3.32
C LEU A 216 16.51 -14.94 -3.26
N PRO A 217 17.64 -15.69 -3.24
CA PRO A 217 18.98 -15.12 -3.20
C PRO A 217 19.32 -14.18 -4.36
N ARG A 218 18.61 -14.31 -5.50
CA ARG A 218 18.81 -13.42 -6.66
C ARG A 218 18.26 -12.01 -6.39
N MET A 219 17.21 -11.89 -5.58
CA MET A 219 16.53 -10.63 -5.28
C MET A 219 16.98 -9.97 -3.98
N LEU A 220 17.64 -10.69 -3.07
CA LEU A 220 18.17 -10.08 -1.85
C LEU A 220 19.14 -8.92 -2.18
N PRO A 221 18.99 -7.76 -1.52
CA PRO A 221 20.00 -6.71 -1.56
C PRO A 221 21.29 -7.27 -0.95
N ARG A 222 22.41 -7.14 -1.66
CA ARG A 222 23.73 -7.40 -1.04
C ARG A 222 24.10 -6.17 -0.22
N MET A 223 23.47 -6.00 0.93
CA MET A 223 23.81 -4.97 1.89
C MET A 223 24.39 -5.63 3.13
N LEU A 224 25.67 -6.01 3.06
CA LEU A 224 26.53 -6.14 4.24
C LEU A 224 27.99 -5.83 3.85
N PRO A 225 28.59 -4.74 4.37
CA PRO A 225 30.03 -4.66 4.58
C PRO A 225 30.39 -5.43 5.85
N GLY A 226 31.28 -6.42 5.73
CA GLY A 226 31.98 -7.03 6.86
C GLY A 226 31.45 -8.41 7.30
N GLY A 227 32.25 -9.46 7.03
CA GLY A 227 31.91 -10.82 7.47
C GLY A 227 32.90 -11.91 7.08
N ARG A 228 34.20 -11.63 7.26
CA ARG A 228 35.36 -12.55 7.36
C ARG A 228 35.64 -13.53 6.20
N SER A 229 36.81 -13.31 5.62
CA SER A 229 37.58 -14.22 4.79
C SER A 229 37.56 -15.65 5.31
N GLY A 230 37.50 -16.58 4.37
CA GLY A 230 37.78 -17.98 4.62
C GLY A 230 39.09 -18.13 5.38
N ALA A 231 39.06 -19.01 6.38
CA ALA A 231 40.25 -19.62 6.92
C ALA A 231 40.95 -20.35 5.77
N GLU A 232 41.94 -19.68 5.19
CA GLU A 232 42.94 -20.29 4.32
C GLU A 232 43.88 -21.10 5.22
N VAL A 233 43.41 -22.26 5.67
CA VAL A 233 44.29 -23.30 6.20
C VAL A 233 44.88 -24.01 5.00
N SER A 234 46.00 -23.50 4.49
CA SER A 234 46.93 -24.33 3.75
C SER A 234 48.36 -23.79 3.83
N ARG A 235 49.25 -24.67 4.31
CA ARG A 235 50.69 -24.71 4.04
C ARG A 235 51.59 -23.65 4.69
N ALA A 236 52.02 -24.00 5.90
CA ALA A 236 53.44 -24.17 6.19
C ALA A 236 53.55 -25.58 6.82
N ALA A 237 54.40 -26.51 6.41
CA ALA A 237 55.72 -26.39 5.83
C ALA A 237 56.01 -27.56 4.88
N GLY A 238 56.81 -27.27 3.87
CA GLY A 238 57.89 -28.16 3.42
C GLY A 238 59.14 -27.30 3.24
N PRO A 239 60.32 -27.85 2.97
CA PRO A 239 60.68 -29.27 2.85
C PRO A 239 61.12 -29.92 4.17
#